data_AF-A0A966IHQ5-F1
#
_entry.id   AF-A0A966IHQ5-F1
#
_cell.length_a   1.000
_cell.length_b   1.000
_cell.length_c   1.000
_cell.angle_alpha   90.00
_cell.angle_beta   90.00
_cell.angle_gamma   90.00
#
_symmetry.space_group_name_H-M   'P 1'
#
loop_
_entity.id
_entity.type
_entity.pdbx_description
1 polymer ?
#
loop_
_entity_poly.entity_id
_entity_poly.type
_entity_poly.pdbx_seq_one_letter_code
_entity_poly.pdbx_strand_id
1 'polypeptide(L)'
;IAIPFKDWDWSRAQLSNERTAVIYDVRQKNGVERVLGLIFTPDGRIEHFDPPPRQALPKTGWRIQRQMRNPKDAQLTILETLEDTPFYARSVLSSELLGERVTSFHETLDVPRLSSWAVQFMLPWRMPRTK
;
A
#
# COMPACT_ATOMS: atom_id res chain seq x y z
N ILE A 1 14.64 17.14 11.46
CA ILE A 1 13.83 17.65 10.33
C ILE A 1 13.11 16.47 9.70
N ALA A 2 11.78 16.52 9.55
CA ALA A 2 11.03 15.47 8.86
C ALA A 2 11.24 15.59 7.35
N ILE A 3 11.59 14.48 6.69
CA ILE A 3 11.81 14.45 5.24
C ILE A 3 10.47 14.09 4.55
N PRO A 4 9.98 14.91 3.61
CA PRO A 4 8.72 14.63 2.91
C PRO A 4 8.77 13.33 2.12
N PHE A 5 7.61 12.68 2.01
CA PHE A 5 7.45 11.48 1.20
C PHE A 5 7.31 11.85 -0.28
N LYS A 6 7.84 10.98 -1.13
CA LYS A 6 7.58 10.97 -2.57
C LYS A 6 6.36 10.10 -2.84
N ASP A 7 6.32 8.89 -2.30
CA ASP A 7 5.20 7.97 -2.48
C ASP A 7 5.29 6.86 -1.43
N TRP A 8 4.19 6.16 -1.20
CA TRP A 8 4.16 5.01 -0.29
C TRP A 8 3.17 3.96 -0.76
N ASP A 9 3.44 2.72 -0.35
CA ASP A 9 2.48 1.63 -0.37
C ASP A 9 2.19 1.20 1.07
N TRP A 10 0.93 0.91 1.35
CA TRP A 10 0.49 0.36 2.62
C TRP A 10 -0.30 -0.90 2.36
N SER A 11 -0.12 -1.91 3.20
CA SER A 11 -1.00 -3.07 3.16
C SER A 11 -1.32 -3.60 4.54
N ARG A 12 -2.50 -4.19 4.66
CA ARG A 12 -2.94 -4.91 5.86
C ARG A 12 -3.59 -6.22 5.46
N ALA A 13 -3.26 -7.29 6.19
CA ALA A 13 -3.87 -8.60 6.02
C ALA A 13 -4.20 -9.21 7.37
N GLN A 14 -5.30 -9.93 7.43
CA GLN A 14 -5.58 -10.82 8.57
C GLN A 14 -4.79 -12.10 8.37
N LEU A 15 -4.09 -12.54 9.43
CA LEU A 15 -3.38 -13.79 9.50
C LEU A 15 -4.19 -14.81 10.33
N SER A 16 -3.69 -16.03 10.39
CA SER A 16 -4.09 -17.03 11.39
C SER A 16 -4.06 -16.48 12.84
N ASN A 17 -4.88 -17.08 13.69
CA ASN A 17 -4.98 -16.77 15.12
C ASN A 17 -5.34 -15.29 15.40
N GLU A 18 -6.18 -14.71 14.55
CA GLU A 18 -6.69 -13.33 14.68
C GLU A 18 -5.59 -12.26 14.72
N ARG A 19 -4.38 -12.58 14.26
CA ARG A 19 -3.29 -11.63 14.12
C ARG A 19 -3.50 -10.79 12.87
N THR A 20 -2.92 -9.58 12.86
CA THR A 20 -2.99 -8.68 11.71
C THR A 20 -1.59 -8.27 11.29
N ALA A 21 -1.20 -8.59 10.06
CA ALA A 21 0.02 -8.06 9.45
C ALA A 21 -0.26 -6.68 8.85
N VAL A 22 0.65 -5.73 9.09
CA VAL A 22 0.63 -4.39 8.50
C VAL A 22 2.01 -4.08 7.94
N ILE A 23 2.06 -3.55 6.73
CA ILE A 23 3.29 -3.08 6.11
C ILE A 23 3.11 -1.63 5.68
N TYR A 24 4.04 -0.76 6.09
CA TYR A 24 4.22 0.58 5.52
C TYR A 24 5.53 0.60 4.73
N ASP A 25 5.47 0.88 3.44
CA ASP A 25 6.64 0.98 2.56
C ASP A 25 6.72 2.37 1.94
N VAL A 26 7.58 3.22 2.51
CA VAL A 26 7.63 4.66 2.24
C VAL A 26 8.91 5.00 1.50
N ARG A 27 8.78 5.76 0.42
CA ARG A 27 9.91 6.33 -0.34
C ARG A 27 9.95 7.84 -0.14
N GLN A 28 11.05 8.35 0.39
CA GLN A 28 11.23 9.77 0.71
C GLN A 28 11.78 10.55 -0.50
N LYS A 29 11.54 11.87 -0.54
CA LYS A 29 12.00 12.71 -1.66
C LYS A 29 13.52 12.77 -1.84
N ASN A 30 14.29 12.51 -0.78
CA ASN A 30 15.75 12.46 -0.82
C ASN A 30 16.30 11.07 -1.22
N GLY A 31 15.44 10.14 -1.64
CA GLY A 31 15.82 8.78 -2.04
C GLY A 31 15.94 7.79 -0.89
N VAL A 32 15.80 8.23 0.37
CA VAL A 32 15.76 7.30 1.51
C VAL A 32 14.45 6.51 1.48
N GLU A 33 14.54 5.21 1.70
CA GLU A 33 13.38 4.33 1.84
C GLU A 33 13.25 3.87 3.28
N ARG A 34 12.00 3.72 3.75
CA ARG A 34 11.69 3.22 5.09
C ARG A 34 10.58 2.20 4.98
N VAL A 35 10.78 1.05 5.61
CA VAL A 35 9.78 -0.02 5.64
C VAL A 35 9.52 -0.41 7.09
N LEU A 36 8.24 -0.56 7.44
CA LEU A 36 7.79 -1.13 8.71
C LEU A 36 6.97 -2.37 8.41
N GLY A 37 7.39 -3.52 8.93
CA GLY A 37 6.59 -4.74 9.00
C GLY A 37 6.17 -4.99 10.44
N LEU A 38 4.87 -4.97 10.70
CA LEU A 38 4.30 -5.12 12.03
C LEU A 38 3.26 -6.24 12.04
N ILE A 39 3.22 -7.02 13.11
CA ILE A 39 2.16 -7.96 13.43
C ILE A 39 1.50 -7.47 14.71
N PHE A 40 0.20 -7.27 14.67
CA PHE A 40 -0.62 -6.98 15.83
C PHE A 40 -1.30 -8.27 16.27
N THR A 41 -1.12 -8.64 17.53
CA THR A 41 -1.73 -9.83 18.12
C THR A 41 -3.00 -9.48 18.91
N PRO A 42 -3.92 -10.44 19.13
CA PRO A 42 -5.17 -10.18 19.87
C PRO A 42 -4.96 -9.70 21.31
N ASP A 43 -3.83 -10.05 21.92
CA ASP A 43 -3.44 -9.60 23.27
C ASP A 43 -2.81 -8.19 23.29
N GLY A 44 -2.79 -7.49 22.15
CA GLY A 44 -2.31 -6.12 22.03
C GLY A 44 -0.79 -5.98 21.88
N ARG A 45 -0.03 -7.08 21.81
CA ARG A 45 1.40 -7.03 21.51
C ARG A 45 1.64 -6.64 20.05
N ILE A 46 2.80 -6.04 19.82
CA ILE A 46 3.28 -5.66 18.49
C ILE A 46 4.60 -6.40 18.27
N GLU A 47 4.63 -7.22 17.22
CA GLU A 47 5.82 -7.94 16.79
C GLU A 47 6.32 -7.34 15.48
N HIS A 48 7.63 -7.30 15.30
CA HIS A 48 8.24 -6.85 14.05
C HIS A 48 8.59 -8.05 13.18
N PHE A 49 8.47 -7.89 11.87
CA PHE A 49 8.97 -8.87 10.91
C PHE A 49 9.67 -8.15 9.76
N ASP A 50 10.56 -8.87 9.07
CA ASP A 50 11.23 -8.36 7.90
C ASP A 50 10.30 -8.46 6.68
N PRO A 51 9.88 -7.33 6.08
CA PRO A 51 8.98 -7.37 4.93
C PRO A 51 9.65 -8.00 3.71
N PRO A 52 8.92 -8.81 2.92
CA PRO A 52 9.45 -9.42 1.71
C PRO A 52 9.87 -8.37 0.65
N PRO A 53 10.50 -8.77 -0.47
CA PRO A 53 10.79 -7.83 -1.56
C PRO A 53 9.52 -7.19 -2.17
N ARG A 54 9.71 -6.11 -2.92
CA ARG A 54 8.62 -5.50 -3.70
C ARG A 54 8.34 -6.33 -4.95
N GLN A 55 7.08 -6.62 -5.19
CA GLN A 55 6.57 -7.09 -6.47
C GLN A 55 5.72 -5.99 -7.12
N ALA A 56 5.94 -5.78 -8.42
CA ALA A 56 5.19 -4.80 -9.18
C ALA A 56 3.76 -5.29 -9.46
N LEU A 57 2.81 -4.37 -9.37
CA LEU A 57 1.42 -4.56 -9.82
C LEU A 57 1.20 -3.84 -11.15
N PRO A 58 0.20 -4.26 -11.94
CA PRO A 58 -0.26 -3.49 -13.09
C PRO A 58 -0.56 -2.03 -12.72
N LYS A 59 -0.22 -1.10 -13.60
CA LYS A 59 -0.57 0.31 -13.43
C LYS A 59 -2.08 0.48 -13.37
N THR A 60 -2.53 1.50 -12.63
CA THR A 60 -3.95 1.83 -12.56
C THR A 60 -4.45 2.50 -13.85
N GLY A 61 -5.76 2.76 -13.96
CA GLY A 61 -6.34 3.52 -15.08
C GLY A 61 -5.74 4.93 -15.18
N TRP A 62 -5.35 5.53 -14.05
CA TRP A 62 -4.63 6.80 -13.99
C TRP A 62 -3.10 6.68 -14.18
N ARG A 63 -2.63 5.48 -14.53
CA ARG A 63 -1.22 5.14 -14.79
C ARG A 63 -0.31 5.31 -13.56
N ILE A 64 -0.85 5.15 -12.36
CA ILE A 64 -0.03 5.11 -11.13
C ILE A 64 0.69 3.76 -11.10
N GLN A 65 2.01 3.79 -10.88
CA GLN A 65 2.77 2.56 -10.64
C GLN A 65 2.50 2.07 -9.22
N ARG A 66 2.08 0.81 -9.10
CA ARG A 66 1.79 0.16 -7.82
C ARG A 66 2.77 -0.97 -7.56
N GLN A 67 2.98 -1.25 -6.29
CA GLN A 67 3.80 -2.38 -5.85
C GLN A 67 3.37 -2.80 -4.45
N MET A 68 3.56 -4.07 -4.13
CA MET A 68 3.30 -4.59 -2.80
C MET A 68 4.49 -5.43 -2.35
N ARG A 69 4.71 -5.47 -1.03
CA ARG A 69 5.65 -6.38 -0.40
C ARG A 69 5.04 -7.78 -0.39
N ASN A 70 5.62 -8.69 -1.18
CA ASN A 70 5.15 -10.07 -1.33
C ASN A 70 6.37 -10.97 -1.64
N PRO A 71 6.45 -12.22 -1.12
CA PRO A 71 7.55 -13.14 -1.40
C PRO A 71 7.76 -13.31 -2.90
N LYS A 72 9.02 -13.34 -3.34
CA LYS A 72 9.39 -13.27 -4.77
C LYS A 72 8.71 -14.33 -5.63
N ASP A 73 8.58 -15.54 -5.11
CA ASP A 73 8.02 -16.69 -5.82
C ASP A 73 6.52 -16.92 -5.53
N ALA A 74 5.93 -16.09 -4.67
CA ALA A 74 4.51 -16.14 -4.37
C ALA A 74 3.70 -15.32 -5.37
N GLN A 75 2.52 -15.83 -5.70
CA GLN A 75 1.58 -15.12 -6.56
C GLN A 75 1.00 -13.89 -5.85
N LEU A 76 0.89 -12.78 -6.57
CA LEU A 76 0.23 -11.55 -6.16
C LEU A 76 -0.84 -11.19 -7.18
N THR A 77 -2.11 -11.28 -6.78
CA THR A 77 -3.25 -11.14 -7.69
C THR A 77 -4.20 -10.06 -7.20
N ILE A 78 -4.66 -9.19 -8.09
CA ILE A 78 -5.72 -8.22 -7.77
C ILE A 78 -7.06 -8.95 -7.78
N LEU A 79 -7.75 -8.96 -6.64
CA LEU A 79 -9.10 -9.52 -6.50
C LEU A 79 -10.15 -8.47 -6.82
N GLU A 80 -9.97 -7.25 -6.30
CA GLU A 80 -10.93 -6.16 -6.47
C GLU A 80 -10.21 -4.81 -6.46
N THR A 81 -10.64 -3.87 -7.30
CA THR A 81 -10.19 -2.48 -7.24
C THR A 81 -11.26 -1.64 -6.57
N LEU A 82 -10.94 -1.07 -5.41
CA LEU A 82 -11.86 -0.29 -4.58
C LEU A 82 -11.82 1.20 -4.92
N GLU A 83 -10.63 1.73 -5.20
CA GLU A 83 -10.44 3.12 -5.62
C GLU A 83 -9.37 3.20 -6.72
N ASP A 84 -9.65 3.98 -7.76
CA ASP A 84 -8.71 4.32 -8.83
C ASP A 84 -8.83 5.80 -9.16
N THR A 85 -7.98 6.62 -8.52
CA THR A 85 -7.99 8.08 -8.64
C THR A 85 -6.66 8.58 -9.21
N PRO A 86 -6.55 9.88 -9.59
CA PRO A 86 -5.36 10.41 -10.26
C PRO A 86 -4.04 10.32 -9.47
N PHE A 87 -4.09 10.13 -8.14
CA PHE A 87 -2.91 10.06 -7.26
C PHE A 87 -2.96 8.97 -6.18
N TYR A 88 -4.13 8.36 -5.96
CA TYR A 88 -4.35 7.36 -4.94
C TYR A 88 -5.12 6.16 -5.51
N ALA A 89 -4.72 4.96 -5.11
CA ALA A 89 -5.36 3.74 -5.53
C ALA A 89 -5.47 2.77 -4.37
N ARG A 90 -6.56 2.00 -4.38
CA ARG A 90 -6.87 1.03 -3.33
C ARG A 90 -7.44 -0.24 -3.92
N SER A 91 -6.98 -1.38 -3.43
CA SER A 91 -7.37 -2.68 -3.98
C SER A 91 -7.35 -3.76 -2.90
N VAL A 92 -8.13 -4.80 -3.12
CA VAL A 92 -8.05 -6.06 -2.39
C VAL A 92 -7.22 -7.02 -3.23
N LEU A 93 -6.20 -7.62 -2.64
CA LEU A 93 -5.22 -8.48 -3.30
C LEU A 93 -5.18 -9.85 -2.62
N SER A 94 -4.99 -10.91 -3.39
CA SER A 94 -4.49 -12.18 -2.85
C SER A 94 -2.97 -12.14 -2.85
N SER A 95 -2.37 -12.43 -1.71
CA SER A 95 -0.94 -12.29 -1.46
C SER A 95 -0.47 -13.35 -0.47
N GLU A 96 0.83 -13.39 -0.19
CA GLU A 96 1.41 -14.27 0.81
C GLU A 96 2.21 -13.45 1.82
N LEU A 97 1.95 -13.67 3.10
CA LEU A 97 2.67 -13.01 4.19
C LEU A 97 2.97 -14.04 5.28
N LEU A 98 4.22 -14.08 5.74
CA LEU A 98 4.66 -14.97 6.83
C LEU A 98 4.36 -16.46 6.56
N GLY A 99 4.40 -16.87 5.28
CA GLY A 99 4.10 -18.24 4.83
C GLY A 99 2.61 -18.56 4.70
N GLU A 100 1.73 -17.58 4.90
CA GLU A 100 0.28 -17.74 4.81
C GLU A 100 -0.29 -17.06 3.56
N ARG A 101 -1.17 -17.74 2.82
CA ARG A 101 -1.96 -17.13 1.74
C ARG A 101 -3.06 -16.27 2.37
N VAL A 102 -3.06 -14.98 2.07
CA VAL A 102 -3.94 -14.00 2.72
C VAL A 102 -4.59 -13.05 1.73
N THR A 103 -5.75 -12.55 2.12
CA THR A 103 -6.41 -11.41 1.46
C THR A 103 -5.91 -10.13 2.10
N SER A 104 -5.22 -9.32 1.30
CA SER A 104 -4.61 -8.07 1.71
C SER A 104 -5.37 -6.89 1.17
N PHE A 105 -5.66 -5.95 2.03
CA PHE A 105 -6.03 -4.61 1.63
C PHE A 105 -4.76 -3.82 1.30
N HIS A 106 -4.70 -3.17 0.15
CA HIS A 106 -3.51 -2.48 -0.35
C HIS A 106 -3.84 -1.09 -0.86
N GLU A 107 -2.98 -0.14 -0.53
CA GLU A 107 -3.07 1.26 -0.89
C GLU A 107 -1.75 1.74 -1.50
N THR A 108 -1.84 2.60 -2.52
CA THR A 108 -0.71 3.32 -3.10
C THR A 108 -1.03 4.81 -3.14
N LEU A 109 -0.08 5.64 -2.69
CA LEU A 109 -0.15 7.10 -2.79
C LEU A 109 1.04 7.65 -3.58
N ASP A 110 0.78 8.48 -4.59
CA ASP A 110 1.77 9.28 -5.32
C ASP A 110 1.67 10.76 -4.91
N VAL A 111 2.63 11.23 -4.11
CA VAL A 111 2.64 12.60 -3.58
C VAL A 111 2.93 13.65 -4.65
N PRO A 112 3.90 13.48 -5.58
CA PRO A 112 4.06 14.38 -6.72
C PRO A 112 2.77 14.62 -7.48
N ARG A 113 2.01 13.56 -7.79
CA ARG A 113 0.71 13.68 -8.44
C ARG A 113 -0.29 14.40 -7.56
N LEU A 114 -0.43 14.03 -6.29
CA LEU A 114 -1.30 14.73 -5.34
C LEU A 114 -1.01 16.23 -5.31
N SER A 115 0.25 16.63 -5.26
CA SER A 115 0.66 18.04 -5.21
C SER A 115 0.58 18.79 -6.55
N SER A 116 0.26 18.10 -7.65
CA SER A 116 0.21 18.72 -8.96
C SER A 116 -1.08 19.54 -9.13
N TRP A 117 -0.97 20.71 -9.76
CA TRP A 117 -2.09 21.60 -10.04
C TRP A 117 -3.23 20.88 -10.79
N ALA A 118 -2.90 20.09 -11.82
CA ALA A 118 -3.89 19.35 -12.61
C ALA A 118 -4.70 18.38 -11.73
N VAL A 119 -4.06 17.63 -10.83
CA VAL A 119 -4.75 16.74 -9.90
C VAL A 119 -5.57 17.52 -8.88
N GLN A 120 -5.02 18.59 -8.31
CA GLN A 120 -5.72 19.45 -7.36
C GLN A 120 -7.03 20.00 -7.95
N PHE A 121 -7.02 20.44 -9.21
CA PHE A 121 -8.23 20.85 -9.91
C PHE A 121 -9.21 19.70 -10.13
N MET A 122 -8.76 18.45 -10.32
CA MET A 122 -9.66 17.31 -10.51
C MET A 122 -10.33 16.81 -9.22
N LEU A 123 -9.78 17.11 -8.04
CA LEU A 123 -10.24 16.54 -6.76
C LEU A 123 -11.75 16.67 -6.50
N PRO A 124 -12.41 17.82 -6.76
CA PRO A 124 -13.85 17.95 -6.49
C PRO A 124 -14.73 16.96 -7.27
N TRP A 125 -14.25 16.43 -8.40
CA TRP A 125 -15.00 15.52 -9.26
C TRP A 125 -14.48 14.08 -9.22
N ARG A 126 -13.17 13.89 -9.07
CA ARG A 126 -12.53 12.56 -9.10
C ARG A 126 -12.32 11.95 -7.73
N MET A 127 -12.39 12.75 -6.68
CA MET A 127 -12.35 12.29 -5.30
C MET A 127 -13.22 13.21 -4.42
N PRO A 128 -14.52 13.32 -4.73
CA PRO A 128 -15.42 14.20 -3.99
C PRO A 128 -15.46 13.76 -2.53
N ARG A 129 -15.16 14.69 -1.62
CA ARG A 129 -15.39 14.47 -0.20
C ARG A 129 -16.90 14.58 0.03
N THR A 130 -17.56 13.45 0.24
CA THR A 130 -18.94 13.44 0.74
C THR A 130 -18.97 14.20 2.07
N LYS A 131 -19.96 15.09 2.22
CA LYS A 131 -20.30 15.69 3.50
C LYS A 131 -21.08 14.69 4.35
#